data_AF-A0A1G3IDC1-F1
#
_entry.id   AF-A0A1G3IDC1-F1
#
_cell.length_a   1.000
_cell.length_b   1.000
_cell.length_c   1.000
_cell.angle_alpha   90.00
_cell.angle_beta   90.00
_cell.angle_gamma   90.00
#
_symmetry.space_group_name_H-M   'P 1'
#
loop_
_entity.id
_entity.type
_entity.pdbx_description
1 polymer ?
#
loop_
_entity_poly.entity_id
_entity_poly.type
_entity_poly.pdbx_seq_one_letter_code
_entity_poly.pdbx_strand_id
1 'polypeptide(L)'
;MNKEFRGQDARRQAGFTLVEVMVGIVLTAILALGLTALWAFVGDEFLRLGLRQKAVFALNSEMERLAMVYKLDAPTTETVTVNGNPRLIYKSDYNFGAIIDANSDFQIGEVFYHNGGAGVADDKNLIWLDKGKNIVAAVSWVVSDPATIPAIRATECFGGACFLLVLYIDFPYRFDAATQNLQPMAPVNNISLQTIIGKK
;
A
#
# COMPACT_ATOMS: atom_id res chain seq x y z
N MET A 1 81.37 5.64 49.21
CA MET A 1 81.01 5.95 47.81
C MET A 1 79.82 5.09 47.47
N ASN A 2 78.61 5.61 47.68
CA ASN A 2 77.35 4.87 47.68
C ASN A 2 76.85 4.65 46.25
N LYS A 3 76.52 3.41 45.90
CA LYS A 3 75.81 3.08 44.66
C LYS A 3 74.30 3.07 44.96
N GLU A 4 73.61 4.11 44.51
CA GLU A 4 72.14 4.12 44.44
C GLU A 4 71.68 3.15 43.33
N PHE A 5 70.94 2.11 43.73
CA PHE A 5 70.16 1.30 42.80
C PHE A 5 68.88 2.07 42.45
N ARG A 6 68.84 2.62 41.22
CA ARG A 6 67.58 3.13 40.64
C ARG A 6 66.71 1.94 40.25
N GLY A 7 65.60 1.76 40.96
CA GLY A 7 64.52 0.86 40.55
C GLY A 7 63.94 1.34 39.22
N GLN A 8 64.13 0.53 38.17
CA GLN A 8 63.37 0.66 36.93
C GLN A 8 62.01 0.02 37.15
N ASP A 9 60.97 0.84 37.22
CA ASP A 9 59.59 0.37 37.12
C ASP A 9 59.40 -0.30 35.76
N ALA A 10 59.37 -1.63 35.78
CA ALA A 10 58.96 -2.44 34.64
C ALA A 10 57.48 -2.15 34.38
N ARG A 11 57.20 -1.16 33.51
CA ARG A 11 55.89 -1.02 32.87
C ARG A 11 55.59 -2.37 32.22
N ARG A 12 54.68 -3.15 32.81
CA ARG A 12 54.12 -4.35 32.19
C ARG A 12 53.51 -3.90 30.86
N GLN A 13 54.23 -4.11 29.77
CA GLN A 13 53.66 -4.12 28.43
C GLN A 13 52.75 -5.36 28.38
N ALA A 14 51.50 -5.19 28.77
CA ALA A 14 50.44 -6.14 28.44
C ALA A 14 50.15 -5.98 26.95
N GLY A 15 50.93 -6.66 26.11
CA GLY A 15 50.64 -6.76 24.69
C GLY A 15 49.35 -7.57 24.52
N PHE A 16 48.44 -7.06 23.68
CA PHE A 16 47.27 -7.83 23.24
C PHE A 16 47.76 -9.15 22.64
N THR A 17 47.20 -10.27 23.11
CA THR A 17 47.55 -11.56 22.51
C THR A 17 46.96 -11.64 21.11
N LEU A 18 47.69 -12.25 20.17
CA LEU A 18 47.24 -12.38 18.78
C LEU A 18 45.88 -13.10 18.67
N VAL A 19 45.62 -14.03 19.60
CA VAL A 19 44.34 -14.74 19.74
C VAL A 19 43.19 -13.77 20.06
N GLU A 20 43.41 -12.82 20.96
CA GLU A 20 42.38 -11.86 21.37
C GLU A 20 41.98 -10.94 20.22
N VAL A 21 42.93 -10.50 19.40
CA VAL A 21 42.66 -9.69 18.20
C VAL A 21 41.87 -10.50 17.16
N MET A 22 42.24 -11.76 16.94
CA MET A 22 41.51 -12.64 16.00
C MET A 22 40.07 -12.88 16.45
N VAL A 23 39.83 -13.15 17.75
CA VAL A 23 38.48 -13.30 18.29
C VAL A 23 37.68 -12.00 18.15
N GLY A 24 38.30 -10.84 18.41
CA GLY A 24 37.67 -9.54 18.23
C GLY A 24 37.21 -9.29 16.79
N ILE A 25 38.06 -9.63 15.80
CA ILE A 25 37.71 -9.49 14.36
C ILE A 25 36.57 -10.43 13.97
N VAL A 26 36.59 -11.69 14.42
CA VAL A 26 35.53 -12.65 14.09
C VAL A 26 34.20 -12.22 14.69
N LEU A 27 34.17 -11.80 15.95
CA LEU A 27 32.94 -11.35 16.61
C LEU A 27 32.38 -10.07 15.98
N THR A 28 33.23 -9.10 15.67
CA THR A 28 32.80 -7.87 14.99
C THR A 28 32.29 -8.14 13.57
N ALA A 29 32.90 -9.07 12.84
CA ALA A 29 32.43 -9.48 11.52
C ALA A 29 31.03 -10.14 11.59
N ILE A 30 30.82 -11.07 12.53
CA ILE A 30 29.50 -11.71 12.73
C ILE A 30 28.46 -10.66 13.11
N LEU A 31 28.79 -9.74 14.01
CA LEU A 31 27.89 -8.66 14.42
C LEU A 31 27.52 -7.75 13.24
N ALA A 32 28.50 -7.35 12.43
CA ALA A 32 28.29 -6.48 11.28
C ALA A 32 27.41 -7.15 10.22
N LEU A 33 27.65 -8.44 9.92
CA LEU A 33 26.82 -9.22 9.00
C LEU A 33 25.40 -9.41 9.54
N GLY A 34 25.24 -9.70 10.84
CA GLY A 34 23.94 -9.82 11.48
C GLY A 34 23.13 -8.52 11.44
N LEU A 35 23.78 -7.39 11.74
CA LEU A 35 23.14 -6.09 11.76
C LEU A 35 22.70 -5.64 10.37
N THR A 36 23.52 -5.86 9.34
CA THR A 36 23.17 -5.52 7.95
C THR A 36 21.98 -6.33 7.43
N ALA A 37 21.92 -7.63 7.74
CA ALA A 37 20.77 -8.47 7.41
C ALA A 37 19.49 -8.02 8.13
N LEU A 38 19.60 -7.65 9.42
CA LEU A 38 18.47 -7.12 10.19
C LEU A 38 17.92 -5.84 9.56
N TRP A 39 18.80 -4.91 9.16
CA TRP A 39 18.39 -3.65 8.54
C TRP A 39 17.67 -3.85 7.21
N ALA A 40 18.15 -4.77 6.37
CA ALA A 40 17.49 -5.10 5.11
C ALA A 40 16.06 -5.63 5.37
N PHE A 41 15.93 -6.58 6.31
CA PHE A 41 14.63 -7.15 6.67
C PHE A 41 13.66 -6.11 7.23
N VAL A 42 14.14 -5.27 8.16
CA VAL A 42 13.34 -4.21 8.77
C VAL A 42 12.90 -3.18 7.73
N GLY A 43 13.77 -2.84 6.78
CA GLY A 43 13.45 -1.92 5.68
C GLY A 43 12.32 -2.43 4.79
N ASP A 44 12.35 -3.71 4.42
CA ASP A 44 11.31 -4.32 3.58
C ASP A 44 9.95 -4.36 4.29
N GLU A 45 9.92 -4.71 5.57
CA GLU A 45 8.67 -4.77 6.33
C GLU A 45 8.07 -3.37 6.55
N PHE A 46 8.91 -2.35 6.82
CA PHE A 46 8.44 -0.96 6.91
C PHE A 46 7.83 -0.47 5.60
N LEU A 47 8.44 -0.81 4.46
CA LEU A 47 7.90 -0.45 3.16
C LEU A 47 6.54 -1.12 2.92
N ARG A 48 6.41 -2.39 3.27
CA ARG A 48 5.15 -3.15 3.15
C ARG A 48 4.04 -2.57 4.04
N LEU A 49 4.35 -2.29 5.30
CA LEU A 49 3.40 -1.69 6.24
C LEU A 49 3.02 -0.27 5.82
N GLY A 50 3.97 0.52 5.34
CA GLY A 50 3.73 1.87 4.83
C GLY A 50 2.80 1.87 3.61
N LEU A 51 3.02 0.98 2.64
CA LEU A 51 2.13 0.82 1.49
C LEU A 51 0.72 0.39 1.91
N ARG A 52 0.63 -0.54 2.88
CA ARG A 52 -0.65 -0.99 3.43
C ARG A 52 -1.42 0.15 4.09
N GLN A 53 -0.75 0.98 4.89
CA GLN A 53 -1.37 2.13 5.54
C GLN A 53 -1.85 3.16 4.51
N LYS A 54 -1.03 3.46 3.49
CA LYS A 54 -1.44 4.33 2.37
C LYS A 54 -2.65 3.77 1.61
N ALA A 55 -2.69 2.45 1.36
CA ALA A 55 -3.82 1.80 0.73
C ALA A 55 -5.11 1.92 1.57
N VAL A 56 -5.02 1.82 2.90
CA VAL A 56 -6.17 2.04 3.80
C VAL A 56 -6.67 3.48 3.74
N PHE A 57 -5.77 4.47 3.70
CA PHE A 57 -6.18 5.87 3.54
C PHE A 57 -6.85 6.13 2.19
N ALA A 58 -6.28 5.60 1.10
CA ALA A 58 -6.90 5.66 -0.22
C ALA A 58 -8.28 4.99 -0.23
N LEU A 59 -8.43 3.83 0.43
CA LEU A 59 -9.70 3.11 0.53
C LEU A 59 -10.77 3.93 1.25
N ASN A 60 -10.42 4.56 2.38
CA ASN A 60 -11.37 5.40 3.13
C ASN A 60 -11.78 6.63 2.31
N SER A 61 -10.82 7.31 1.67
CA SER A 61 -11.10 8.46 0.82
C SER A 61 -12.03 8.11 -0.34
N GLU A 62 -11.78 6.97 -1.01
CA GLU A 62 -12.65 6.51 -2.09
C GLU A 62 -14.02 6.05 -1.62
N MET A 63 -14.11 5.48 -0.41
CA MET A 63 -15.39 5.12 0.17
C MET A 63 -16.25 6.36 0.43
N GLU A 64 -15.67 7.43 0.97
CA GLU A 64 -16.37 8.70 1.17
C GLU A 64 -16.83 9.30 -0.17
N ARG A 65 -15.96 9.28 -1.18
CA ARG A 65 -16.29 9.75 -2.53
C ARG A 65 -17.42 8.95 -3.15
N LEU A 66 -17.33 7.62 -3.17
CA LEU A 66 -18.38 6.74 -3.72
C LEU A 66 -19.69 6.90 -2.97
N ALA A 67 -19.66 6.95 -1.64
CA ALA A 67 -20.86 7.16 -0.83
C ALA A 67 -21.53 8.51 -1.15
N MET A 68 -20.74 9.57 -1.37
CA MET A 68 -21.26 10.86 -1.80
C MET A 68 -21.87 10.81 -3.20
N VAL A 69 -21.20 10.13 -4.15
CA VAL A 69 -21.72 9.96 -5.51
C VAL A 69 -23.06 9.25 -5.44
N TYR A 70 -23.15 8.05 -4.84
CA TYR A 70 -24.41 7.29 -4.74
C TYR A 70 -25.56 8.03 -4.02
N LYS A 71 -25.25 8.98 -3.14
CA LYS A 71 -26.25 9.86 -2.51
C LYS A 71 -26.82 10.89 -3.49
N LEU A 72 -26.01 11.38 -4.44
CA LEU A 72 -26.39 12.36 -5.45
C LEU A 72 -26.99 11.68 -6.69
N ASP A 73 -26.29 10.69 -7.25
CA ASP A 73 -26.69 9.87 -8.40
C ASP A 73 -25.84 8.58 -8.50
N ALA A 74 -26.30 7.55 -9.21
CA ALA A 74 -25.49 6.36 -9.44
C ALA A 74 -24.37 6.65 -10.45
N PRO A 75 -23.10 6.29 -10.18
CA PRO A 75 -22.02 6.48 -11.14
C PRO A 75 -22.22 5.60 -12.38
N THR A 76 -21.76 6.07 -13.54
CA THR A 76 -21.62 5.19 -14.71
C THR A 76 -20.51 4.18 -14.45
N THR A 77 -20.88 2.90 -14.47
CA THR A 77 -20.00 1.79 -14.11
C THR A 77 -19.96 0.72 -15.18
N GLU A 78 -18.85 0.00 -15.20
CA GLU A 78 -18.65 -1.21 -15.99
C GLU A 78 -18.36 -2.38 -15.05
N THR A 79 -18.70 -3.60 -15.49
CA THR A 79 -18.48 -4.81 -14.69
C THR A 79 -17.22 -5.52 -15.17
N VAL A 80 -16.27 -5.70 -14.26
CA VAL A 80 -15.02 -6.44 -14.47
C VAL A 80 -15.00 -7.68 -13.60
N THR A 81 -14.49 -8.78 -14.14
CA THR A 81 -14.36 -10.03 -13.37
C THR A 81 -12.98 -10.08 -12.72
N VAL A 82 -12.93 -9.97 -11.40
CA VAL A 82 -11.70 -10.08 -10.61
C VAL A 82 -11.71 -11.40 -9.84
N ASN A 83 -10.76 -12.28 -10.14
CA ASN A 83 -10.67 -13.63 -9.53
C ASN A 83 -11.99 -14.41 -9.64
N GLY A 84 -12.67 -14.33 -10.79
CA GLY A 84 -13.96 -15.00 -11.02
C GLY A 84 -15.17 -14.33 -10.38
N ASN A 85 -15.01 -13.21 -9.68
CA ASN A 85 -16.11 -12.46 -9.07
C ASN A 85 -16.40 -11.17 -9.85
N PRO A 86 -17.66 -10.90 -10.21
CA PRO A 86 -18.03 -9.63 -10.85
C PRO A 86 -17.88 -8.48 -9.85
N ARG A 87 -17.16 -7.44 -10.26
CA ARG A 87 -16.98 -6.19 -9.51
C ARG A 87 -17.21 -5.01 -10.45
N LEU A 88 -17.61 -3.88 -9.89
CA LEU A 88 -17.85 -2.62 -10.59
C LEU A 88 -16.59 -1.77 -10.59
N ILE A 89 -16.39 -1.07 -11.70
CA ILE A 89 -15.40 -0.01 -11.88
C ILE A 89 -16.10 1.21 -12.50
N TYR A 90 -15.59 2.41 -12.27
CA TYR A 90 -15.90 3.58 -13.09
C TYR A 90 -15.67 3.28 -14.57
N LYS A 91 -16.58 3.77 -15.40
CA LYS A 91 -16.46 3.71 -16.84
C LYS A 91 -15.35 4.64 -17.36
N SER A 92 -14.75 4.33 -18.50
CA SER A 92 -13.67 5.15 -19.10
C SER A 92 -14.07 6.59 -19.41
N ASP A 93 -15.37 6.85 -19.59
CA ASP A 93 -15.93 8.18 -19.86
C ASP A 93 -16.33 8.95 -18.60
N TYR A 94 -16.18 8.34 -17.41
CA TYR A 94 -16.51 8.97 -16.15
C TYR A 94 -15.50 10.09 -15.87
N ASN A 95 -15.95 11.34 -16.06
CA ASN A 95 -15.15 12.50 -15.75
C ASN A 95 -15.06 12.66 -14.23
N PHE A 96 -13.88 12.43 -13.66
CA PHE A 96 -13.61 12.53 -12.22
C PHE A 96 -13.69 13.96 -11.66
N GLY A 97 -14.22 14.94 -12.41
CA GLY A 97 -14.66 16.23 -11.89
C GLY A 97 -13.54 17.25 -11.62
N ALA A 98 -12.28 16.94 -11.91
CA ALA A 98 -11.19 17.90 -12.02
C ALA A 98 -10.10 17.34 -12.94
N ILE A 99 -9.81 18.08 -14.01
CA ILE A 99 -8.65 17.84 -14.88
C ILE A 99 -7.41 18.08 -14.03
N ILE A 100 -6.56 17.05 -13.92
CA ILE A 100 -5.24 17.18 -13.32
C ILE A 100 -4.36 17.83 -14.38
N ASP A 101 -4.10 19.12 -14.20
CA ASP A 101 -2.98 19.75 -14.87
C ASP A 101 -1.71 19.00 -14.46
N ALA A 102 -1.03 18.44 -15.46
CA ALA A 102 0.27 17.85 -15.30
C ALA A 102 1.24 18.96 -14.86
N ASN A 103 1.43 19.18 -13.54
CA ASN A 103 2.78 19.26 -12.97
C ASN A 103 3.00 19.58 -11.49
N SER A 104 2.09 20.07 -10.63
CA SER A 104 2.63 20.67 -9.38
C SER A 104 2.24 20.18 -8.00
N ASP A 105 1.08 19.56 -7.70
CA ASP A 105 0.84 19.16 -6.31
C ASP A 105 0.01 17.88 -6.19
N PHE A 106 0.52 16.94 -5.40
CA PHE A 106 -0.08 15.65 -5.11
C PHE A 106 -1.26 15.79 -4.13
N GLN A 107 -2.41 15.20 -4.47
CA GLN A 107 -3.38 14.76 -3.46
C GLN A 107 -3.44 13.22 -3.46
N ILE A 108 -3.18 12.60 -2.31
CA ILE A 108 -3.38 11.17 -2.09
C ILE A 108 -4.83 10.82 -2.50
N GLY A 109 -5.03 9.74 -3.26
CA GLY A 109 -6.38 9.24 -3.57
C GLY A 109 -6.89 9.60 -4.96
N GLU A 110 -6.08 10.22 -5.83
CA GLU A 110 -6.48 10.44 -7.22
C GLU A 110 -6.70 9.10 -7.94
N VAL A 111 -7.91 8.92 -8.48
CA VAL A 111 -8.30 7.74 -9.26
C VAL A 111 -8.24 8.08 -10.74
N PHE A 112 -7.57 7.22 -11.50
CA PHE A 112 -7.56 7.32 -12.95
C PHE A 112 -7.95 5.98 -13.58
N TYR A 113 -8.53 6.06 -14.76
CA TYR A 113 -8.91 4.89 -15.53
C TYR A 113 -7.69 4.39 -16.31
N HIS A 114 -7.39 3.10 -16.18
CA HIS A 114 -6.39 2.42 -16.97
C HIS A 114 -7.10 1.45 -17.94
N ASN A 115 -6.95 1.73 -19.23
CA ASN A 115 -7.37 0.83 -20.30
C ASN A 115 -6.27 -0.20 -20.55
N GLY A 116 -6.54 -1.46 -20.20
CA GLY A 116 -5.57 -2.55 -20.35
C GLY A 116 -5.45 -3.09 -21.80
N GLY A 117 -6.10 -2.46 -22.77
CA GLY A 117 -6.03 -2.83 -24.19
C GLY A 117 -6.92 -4.02 -24.60
N ALA A 118 -7.63 -4.65 -23.65
CA ALA A 118 -8.50 -5.80 -23.88
C ALA A 118 -9.91 -5.60 -23.32
N GLY A 119 -10.56 -4.49 -23.70
CA GLY A 119 -12.01 -4.32 -23.86
C GLY A 119 -13.01 -4.59 -22.71
N VAL A 120 -12.64 -5.28 -21.62
CA VAL A 120 -13.39 -5.34 -20.34
C VAL A 120 -12.56 -5.97 -19.21
N ALA A 121 -11.65 -6.91 -19.51
CA ALA A 121 -11.04 -7.77 -18.47
C ALA A 121 -9.81 -7.15 -17.78
N ASP A 122 -9.04 -6.38 -18.53
CA ASP A 122 -7.82 -5.73 -18.02
C ASP A 122 -8.05 -4.28 -17.57
N ASP A 123 -9.27 -3.77 -17.75
CA ASP A 123 -9.68 -2.44 -17.35
C ASP A 123 -9.71 -2.30 -15.84
N LYS A 124 -9.03 -1.28 -15.34
CA LYS A 124 -8.83 -1.06 -13.91
C LYS A 124 -8.92 0.43 -13.60
N ASN A 125 -9.61 0.75 -12.52
CA ASN A 125 -9.38 2.03 -11.88
C ASN A 125 -8.17 1.93 -10.98
N LEU A 126 -7.22 2.83 -11.18
CA LEU A 126 -5.98 2.85 -10.45
C LEU A 126 -5.94 4.07 -9.54
N ILE A 127 -5.37 3.85 -8.36
CA ILE A 127 -5.12 4.88 -7.37
C ILE A 127 -3.63 4.91 -7.08
N TRP A 128 -3.04 6.10 -7.09
CA TRP A 128 -1.64 6.25 -6.70
C TRP A 128 -1.44 6.01 -5.20
N LEU A 129 -0.66 5.00 -4.86
CA LEU A 129 -0.14 4.79 -3.50
C LEU A 129 1.20 5.51 -3.32
N ASP A 130 2.05 5.47 -4.34
CA ASP A 130 3.34 6.14 -4.36
C ASP A 130 3.73 6.50 -5.80
N LYS A 131 3.36 7.71 -6.24
CA LYS A 131 3.64 8.18 -7.60
C LYS A 131 5.15 8.24 -7.90
N GLY A 132 5.97 8.66 -6.93
CA GLY A 132 7.43 8.72 -7.10
C GLY A 132 8.07 7.36 -7.38
N LYS A 133 7.44 6.28 -6.93
CA LYS A 133 7.88 4.89 -7.19
C LYS A 133 7.02 4.17 -8.23
N ASN A 134 6.08 4.88 -8.86
CA ASN A 134 5.05 4.34 -9.74
C ASN A 134 4.24 3.17 -9.14
N ILE A 135 3.87 3.26 -7.86
CA ILE A 135 3.10 2.22 -7.17
C ILE A 135 1.63 2.63 -7.12
N VAL A 136 0.77 1.73 -7.58
CA VAL A 136 -0.68 1.91 -7.66
C VAL A 136 -1.43 0.77 -6.98
N ALA A 137 -2.68 1.05 -6.66
CA ALA A 137 -3.70 0.12 -6.22
C ALA A 137 -4.82 0.08 -7.26
N ALA A 138 -5.37 -1.09 -7.54
CA ALA A 138 -6.58 -1.21 -8.34
C ALA A 138 -7.81 -1.16 -7.43
N VAL A 139 -8.78 -0.30 -7.75
CA VAL A 139 -10.02 -0.14 -6.99
C VAL A 139 -11.21 -0.71 -7.76
N SER A 140 -12.05 -1.45 -7.06
CA SER A 140 -13.28 -2.03 -7.58
C SER A 140 -14.29 -2.19 -6.45
N TRP A 141 -15.58 -2.22 -6.73
CA TRP A 141 -16.59 -2.35 -5.67
C TRP A 141 -17.76 -3.22 -6.07
N VAL A 142 -18.58 -3.61 -5.09
CA VAL A 142 -19.83 -4.33 -5.30
C VAL A 142 -20.92 -3.58 -4.55
N VAL A 143 -22.08 -3.42 -5.19
CA VAL A 143 -23.30 -2.91 -4.56
C VAL A 143 -24.28 -4.06 -4.44
N SER A 144 -24.72 -4.36 -3.22
CA SER A 144 -25.68 -5.43 -2.93
C SER A 144 -26.95 -4.88 -2.31
N ASP A 145 -28.08 -5.46 -2.69
CA ASP A 145 -29.39 -5.16 -2.09
C ASP A 145 -29.44 -5.68 -0.64
N PRO A 146 -29.82 -4.84 0.35
CA PRO A 146 -29.91 -5.22 1.76
C PRO A 146 -30.92 -6.34 2.02
N ALA A 147 -31.89 -6.57 1.12
CA ALA A 147 -32.81 -7.70 1.21
C ALA A 147 -32.06 -9.05 1.22
N THR A 148 -30.87 -9.10 0.59
CA THR A 148 -30.00 -10.29 0.61
C THR A 148 -29.19 -10.44 1.90
N ILE A 149 -29.20 -9.43 2.78
CA ILE A 149 -28.39 -9.37 4.01
C ILE A 149 -29.31 -9.36 5.24
N PRO A 150 -29.50 -10.51 5.93
CA PRO A 150 -30.47 -10.65 7.02
C PRO A 150 -30.33 -9.62 8.16
N ALA A 151 -29.12 -9.13 8.41
CA ALA A 151 -28.82 -8.19 9.49
C ALA A 151 -29.23 -6.73 9.20
N ILE A 152 -29.45 -6.35 7.93
CA ILE A 152 -29.70 -4.95 7.52
C ILE A 152 -31.19 -4.71 7.19
N ARG A 153 -32.01 -5.77 7.15
CA ARG A 153 -33.43 -5.72 6.74
C ARG A 153 -34.32 -4.78 7.56
N ALA A 154 -33.88 -4.33 8.73
CA ALA A 154 -34.68 -3.52 9.65
C ALA A 154 -34.30 -2.03 9.65
N THR A 155 -33.29 -1.61 8.88
CA THR A 155 -32.83 -0.21 8.86
C THR A 155 -33.21 0.41 7.52
N GLU A 156 -34.35 1.09 7.49
CA GLU A 156 -34.60 2.08 6.44
C GLU A 156 -33.52 3.16 6.54
N CYS A 157 -32.83 3.45 5.44
CA CYS A 157 -31.99 4.64 5.35
C CYS A 157 -32.94 5.84 5.40
N PHE A 158 -32.54 6.96 6.00
CA PHE A 158 -33.40 8.15 6.15
C PHE A 158 -34.09 8.53 4.82
N GLY A 159 -35.35 8.07 4.65
CA GLY A 159 -36.20 8.34 3.49
C GLY A 159 -36.09 7.41 2.27
N GLY A 160 -35.41 6.25 2.30
CA GLY A 160 -35.30 5.38 1.11
C GLY A 160 -34.62 4.02 1.27
N ALA A 161 -34.42 3.33 0.13
CA ALA A 161 -33.75 2.03 0.08
C ALA A 161 -32.24 2.17 0.39
N CYS A 162 -31.75 1.30 1.29
CA CYS A 162 -30.32 1.16 1.55
C CYS A 162 -29.67 0.20 0.55
N PHE A 163 -28.35 0.29 0.39
CA PHE A 163 -27.51 -0.70 -0.28
C PHE A 163 -26.24 -0.94 0.53
N LEU A 164 -25.73 -2.17 0.50
CA LEU A 164 -24.38 -2.46 1.01
C LEU A 164 -23.38 -2.18 -0.11
N LEU A 165 -22.46 -1.26 0.14
CA LEU A 165 -21.33 -0.98 -0.73
C LEU A 165 -20.09 -1.65 -0.13
N VAL A 166 -19.48 -2.57 -0.88
CA VAL A 166 -18.21 -3.20 -0.52
C VAL A 166 -17.15 -2.76 -1.52
N LEU A 167 -16.19 -1.97 -1.04
CA LEU A 167 -15.07 -1.47 -1.83
C LEU A 167 -13.84 -2.36 -1.61
N TYR A 168 -13.18 -2.72 -2.69
CA TYR A 168 -11.97 -3.55 -2.72
C TYR A 168 -10.81 -2.75 -3.29
N ILE A 169 -9.65 -2.86 -2.64
CA ILE A 169 -8.37 -2.41 -3.17
C ILE A 169 -7.42 -3.61 -3.30
N ASP A 170 -6.91 -3.80 -4.52
CA ASP A 170 -5.89 -4.79 -4.87
C ASP A 170 -4.54 -4.07 -5.04
N PHE A 171 -3.51 -4.47 -4.29
CA PHE A 171 -2.19 -3.81 -4.27
C PHE A 171 -1.09 -4.81 -3.85
N PRO A 172 0.21 -4.55 -4.08
CA PRO A 172 0.78 -3.44 -4.82
C PRO A 172 1.01 -3.78 -6.30
N TYR A 173 0.63 -2.85 -7.18
CA TYR A 173 1.00 -2.87 -8.58
C TYR A 173 2.05 -1.79 -8.86
N ARG A 174 2.98 -2.09 -9.78
CA ARG A 174 3.84 -1.09 -10.41
C ARG A 174 3.24 -0.71 -11.75
N PHE A 175 3.03 0.58 -11.95
CA PHE A 175 2.58 1.13 -13.22
C PHE A 175 3.81 1.50 -14.07
N ASP A 176 3.88 0.96 -15.28
CA ASP A 176 4.86 1.40 -16.28
C ASP A 176 4.20 2.39 -17.22
N ALA A 177 4.55 3.68 -17.10
CA ALA A 177 3.98 4.73 -17.93
C ALA A 177 4.36 4.60 -19.42
N ALA A 178 5.48 3.96 -19.75
CA ALA A 178 5.94 3.83 -21.12
C ALA A 178 5.15 2.74 -21.88
N THR A 179 4.88 1.62 -21.20
CA THR A 179 4.15 0.50 -21.80
C THR A 179 2.67 0.48 -21.42
N GLN A 180 2.25 1.42 -20.54
CA GLN A 180 0.93 1.43 -19.90
C GLN A 180 0.58 0.06 -19.30
N ASN A 181 1.56 -0.65 -18.75
CA ASN A 181 1.31 -1.97 -18.17
C ASN A 181 1.34 -1.94 -16.64
N LEU A 182 0.58 -2.86 -16.05
CA LEU A 182 0.57 -3.11 -14.62
C LEU A 182 1.33 -4.39 -14.31
N GLN A 183 2.33 -4.29 -13.44
CA GLN A 183 3.12 -5.43 -12.99
C GLN A 183 2.93 -5.63 -11.48
N PRO A 184 2.51 -6.81 -11.01
CA PRO A 184 2.47 -7.10 -9.59
C PRO A 184 3.89 -7.09 -9.01
N MET A 185 4.13 -6.32 -7.95
CA MET A 185 5.46 -6.24 -7.32
C MET A 185 5.71 -7.36 -6.30
N ALA A 186 4.63 -7.93 -5.80
CA ALA A 186 4.57 -8.94 -4.75
C ALA A 186 3.23 -9.69 -4.90
N PRO A 187 2.95 -10.74 -4.10
CA PRO A 187 1.61 -11.28 -4.01
C PRO A 187 0.60 -10.14 -3.76
N VAL A 188 -0.39 -10.04 -4.63
CA VAL A 188 -1.40 -8.98 -4.56
C VAL A 188 -2.25 -9.23 -3.32
N ASN A 189 -2.23 -8.28 -2.41
CA ASN A 189 -3.09 -8.23 -1.24
C ASN A 189 -4.39 -7.53 -1.61
N ASN A 190 -5.49 -8.05 -1.06
CA ASN A 190 -6.81 -7.45 -1.15
C ASN A 190 -7.20 -6.90 0.22
N ILE A 191 -7.61 -5.63 0.28
CA ILE A 191 -8.26 -5.04 1.45
C ILE A 191 -9.66 -4.62 1.03
N SER A 192 -10.64 -4.95 1.85
CA SER A 192 -12.02 -4.54 1.64
C SER A 192 -12.51 -3.64 2.77
N LEU A 193 -13.30 -2.62 2.41
CA LEU A 193 -14.08 -1.82 3.34
C LEU A 193 -15.54 -1.91 2.93
N GLN A 194 -16.43 -1.98 3.91
CA GLN A 194 -17.88 -2.04 3.67
C GLN A 194 -18.57 -0.88 4.36
N THR A 195 -19.56 -0.31 3.70
CA THR A 195 -20.42 0.72 4.26
C THR A 195 -21.86 0.56 3.76
N ILE A 196 -22.80 1.16 4.47
CA ILE A 196 -24.20 1.24 4.05
C ILE A 196 -24.40 2.60 3.40
N ILE A 197 -24.95 2.60 2.19
CA ILE A 197 -25.30 3.81 1.45
C ILE A 197 -26.82 3.88 1.29
N GLY A 198 -27.37 5.08 1.39
CA GLY A 198 -28.76 5.35 1.01
C GLY A 198 -28.82 5.82 -0.44
N LYS A 199 -29.78 5.32 -1.22
CA LYS A 199 -30.06 5.84 -2.55
C LYS A 199 -31.21 6.84 -2.46
N LYS A 200 -31.03 8.02 -3.06
CA LYS A 200 -32.09 9.02 -3.20
C LYS A 200 -33.07 8.62 -4.32
#